data_AF-A0A124HHB7-F1
#
_entry.id   AF-A0A124HHB7-F1
#
_cell.length_a   1.000
_cell.length_b   1.000
_cell.length_c   1.000
_cell.angle_alpha   90.00
_cell.angle_beta   90.00
_cell.angle_gamma   90.00
#
_symmetry.space_group_name_H-M   'P 1'
#
loop_
_entity.id
_entity.type
_entity.pdbx_description
1 polymer ?
#
loop_
_entity_poly.entity_id
_entity_poly.type
_entity_poly.pdbx_seq_one_letter_code
_entity_poly.pdbx_strand_id
1 'polypeptide(L)'
;MSVRNHKTLLTAVALAGGLTLAAVTPALAGTTASHTPRAAAVSSAQGDPRNVTQHVADFYGAYIDAVWATDDKSAGDAAQALRAFYLSAAAQKKVAAFEKKEHADGILFAQDVPVKWKVTYTGSGAGHATSRVTLTWGDGPHAEVSKIDVQSSLKTLKITDLTSVR
;
A
#
# COMPACT_ATOMS: atom_id res chain seq x y z
N MET A 1 -26.12 -4.78 8.89
CA MET A 1 -25.85 -6.21 8.60
C MET A 1 -27.03 -6.76 7.81
N SER A 2 -26.81 -7.42 6.68
CA SER A 2 -27.90 -7.94 5.83
C SER A 2 -27.66 -9.42 5.53
N VAL A 3 -28.52 -10.28 6.05
CA VAL A 3 -28.51 -11.73 5.82
C VAL A 3 -29.70 -12.04 4.91
N ARG A 4 -29.47 -12.67 3.75
CA ARG A 4 -30.53 -13.09 2.83
C ARG A 4 -30.65 -14.61 2.77
N ASN A 5 -31.53 -15.13 3.63
CA ASN A 5 -32.16 -16.43 3.40
C ASN A 5 -33.10 -16.33 2.19
N HIS A 6 -33.09 -17.34 1.32
CA HIS A 6 -34.13 -17.53 0.32
C HIS A 6 -34.90 -18.82 0.59
N LYS A 7 -36.21 -18.66 0.75
CA LYS A 7 -37.15 -19.66 1.27
C LYS A 7 -37.86 -20.32 0.09
N THR A 8 -37.92 -21.64 0.09
CA THR A 8 -38.53 -22.47 -0.95
C THR A 8 -40.04 -22.24 -1.07
N LEU A 9 -40.58 -22.21 -2.29
CA LEU A 9 -42.00 -22.48 -2.56
C LEU A 9 -42.14 -23.34 -3.82
N LEU A 10 -42.87 -24.45 -3.69
CA LEU A 10 -43.32 -25.29 -4.80
C LEU A 10 -44.78 -24.97 -5.12
N THR A 11 -45.17 -24.98 -6.41
CA THR A 11 -46.55 -25.28 -6.82
C THR A 11 -46.61 -25.87 -8.25
N ALA A 12 -47.58 -26.77 -8.49
CA ALA A 12 -47.91 -27.44 -9.76
C ALA A 12 -49.45 -27.62 -9.85
N VAL A 13 -50.13 -28.20 -10.85
CA VAL A 13 -49.79 -29.12 -11.97
C VAL A 13 -50.67 -28.72 -13.18
N ALA A 14 -50.24 -28.86 -14.45
CA ALA A 14 -50.75 -29.86 -15.42
C ALA A 14 -50.38 -29.43 -16.86
N LEU A 15 -49.88 -30.26 -17.79
CA LEU A 15 -50.34 -31.55 -18.38
C LEU A 15 -51.34 -31.42 -19.56
N ALA A 16 -50.78 -31.23 -20.76
CA ALA A 16 -51.19 -31.78 -22.06
C ALA A 16 -50.02 -31.51 -23.05
N GLY A 17 -49.65 -32.34 -24.02
CA GLY A 17 -50.22 -33.60 -24.51
C GLY A 17 -50.04 -33.67 -26.03
N GLY A 18 -48.96 -34.29 -26.52
CA GLY A 18 -48.66 -34.34 -27.96
C GLY A 18 -47.28 -34.94 -28.24
N LEU A 19 -47.25 -36.13 -28.83
CA LEU A 19 -46.03 -36.92 -29.04
C LEU A 19 -45.43 -36.64 -30.43
N THR A 20 -44.30 -35.93 -30.50
CA THR A 20 -43.54 -35.76 -31.75
C THR A 20 -42.16 -36.41 -31.66
N LEU A 21 -41.81 -37.14 -32.72
CA LEU A 21 -40.65 -38.02 -32.76
C LEU A 21 -39.40 -37.26 -33.24
N ALA A 22 -38.58 -36.78 -32.31
CA ALA A 22 -37.23 -36.29 -32.58
C ALA A 22 -36.31 -36.69 -31.42
N ALA A 23 -35.41 -37.64 -31.67
CA ALA A 23 -34.56 -38.19 -30.61
C ALA A 23 -33.34 -37.27 -30.35
N VAL A 24 -33.31 -36.71 -29.12
CA VAL A 24 -32.15 -36.52 -28.22
C VAL A 24 -30.86 -35.85 -28.79
N THR A 25 -30.27 -34.79 -28.21
CA THR A 25 -30.46 -34.07 -26.95
C THR A 25 -30.17 -32.56 -27.11
N PRO A 26 -30.99 -31.65 -26.56
CA PRO A 26 -30.61 -30.26 -26.34
C PRO A 26 -30.04 -30.11 -24.92
N ALA A 27 -28.72 -30.05 -24.79
CA ALA A 27 -28.06 -29.60 -23.55
C ALA A 27 -27.61 -28.15 -23.76
N LEU A 28 -28.22 -27.23 -23.01
CA LEU A 28 -27.93 -25.79 -23.11
C LEU A 28 -26.43 -25.57 -22.93
N ALA A 29 -25.83 -24.75 -23.80
CA ALA A 29 -24.55 -24.12 -23.56
C ALA A 29 -24.70 -23.03 -22.47
N GLY A 30 -25.11 -23.46 -21.28
CA GLY A 30 -24.86 -22.69 -20.07
C GLY A 30 -23.36 -22.63 -19.93
N THR A 31 -22.78 -21.44 -20.09
CA THR A 31 -21.38 -21.17 -19.83
C THR A 31 -21.12 -21.35 -18.34
N THR A 32 -20.97 -22.61 -17.89
CA THR A 32 -20.27 -22.93 -16.67
C THR A 32 -18.86 -22.43 -16.88
N ALA A 33 -18.60 -21.21 -16.44
CA ALA A 33 -17.26 -20.68 -16.35
C ALA A 33 -16.50 -21.64 -15.46
N SER A 34 -15.72 -22.53 -16.08
CA SER A 34 -14.76 -23.36 -15.39
C SER A 34 -13.79 -22.40 -14.73
N HIS A 35 -14.06 -22.06 -13.48
CA HIS A 35 -13.14 -21.36 -12.59
C HIS A 35 -11.98 -22.31 -12.31
N THR A 36 -11.14 -22.54 -13.32
CA THR A 36 -9.81 -23.09 -13.13
C THR A 36 -9.15 -22.23 -12.06
N PRO A 37 -8.78 -22.81 -10.91
CA PRO A 37 -8.14 -22.03 -9.86
C PRO A 37 -6.84 -21.50 -10.44
N ARG A 38 -6.79 -20.19 -10.71
CA ARG A 38 -5.59 -19.57 -11.22
C ARG A 38 -4.56 -19.69 -10.11
N ALA A 39 -3.55 -20.53 -10.34
CA ALA A 39 -2.40 -20.62 -9.45
C ALA A 39 -1.91 -19.20 -9.16
N ALA A 40 -1.88 -18.84 -7.87
CA ALA A 40 -1.42 -17.53 -7.46
C ALA A 40 0.00 -17.33 -8.03
N ALA A 41 0.23 -16.19 -8.67
CA ALA A 41 1.55 -15.90 -9.19
C ALA A 41 2.54 -15.89 -8.02
N VAL A 42 3.56 -16.75 -8.10
CA VAL A 42 4.58 -16.82 -7.06
C VAL A 42 5.36 -15.50 -7.08
N SER A 43 5.15 -14.67 -6.05
CA SER A 43 5.87 -13.42 -5.89
C SER A 43 7.13 -13.66 -5.07
N SER A 44 8.28 -13.21 -5.58
CA SER A 44 9.54 -13.19 -4.85
C SER A 44 10.00 -11.75 -4.64
N ALA A 45 10.45 -11.45 -3.42
CA ALA A 45 11.11 -10.19 -3.08
C ALA A 45 12.61 -10.43 -2.92
N GLN A 46 13.42 -9.51 -3.44
CA GLN A 46 14.86 -9.47 -3.24
C GLN A 46 15.24 -8.10 -2.66
N GLY A 47 16.25 -8.07 -1.80
CA GLY A 47 16.79 -6.82 -1.30
C GLY A 47 18.31 -6.83 -1.18
N ASP A 48 18.89 -5.64 -1.25
CA ASP A 48 20.29 -5.37 -0.92
C ASP A 48 20.35 -4.40 0.27
N PRO A 49 20.80 -4.83 1.46
CA PRO A 49 20.91 -3.96 2.63
C PRO A 49 21.96 -2.85 2.49
N ARG A 50 22.77 -2.85 1.41
CA ARG A 50 23.70 -1.77 1.08
C ARG A 50 23.08 -0.72 0.14
N ASN A 51 21.93 -1.00 -0.45
CA ASN A 51 21.26 -0.07 -1.36
C ASN A 51 20.51 1.01 -0.58
N VAL A 52 21.05 2.23 -0.61
CA VAL A 52 20.49 3.40 0.09
C VAL A 52 19.05 3.71 -0.33
N THR A 53 18.71 3.54 -1.61
CA THR A 53 17.34 3.80 -2.10
C THR A 53 16.37 2.77 -1.53
N GLN A 54 16.81 1.51 -1.43
CA GLN A 54 16.03 0.47 -0.77
C GLN A 54 15.91 0.74 0.72
N HIS A 55 16.96 1.20 1.40
CA HIS A 55 16.89 1.52 2.83
C HIS A 55 15.89 2.64 3.15
N VAL A 56 15.73 3.62 2.24
CA VAL A 56 14.64 4.62 2.31
C VAL A 56 13.27 4.00 2.05
N ALA A 57 13.15 3.05 1.11
CA ALA A 57 11.91 2.32 0.86
C ALA A 57 11.48 1.44 2.05
N ASP A 58 12.42 0.70 2.65
CA ASP A 58 12.21 -0.13 3.84
C ASP A 58 11.74 0.75 5.02
N PHE A 59 12.33 1.93 5.20
CA PHE A 59 11.89 2.91 6.20
C PHE A 59 10.46 3.39 5.94
N TYR A 60 10.17 3.91 4.74
CA TYR A 60 8.84 4.46 4.45
C TYR A 60 7.74 3.39 4.48
N GLY A 61 8.02 2.17 4.03
CA GLY A 61 7.11 1.03 4.17
C GLY A 61 6.78 0.76 5.63
N ALA A 62 7.79 0.40 6.43
CA ALA A 62 7.58 0.09 7.84
C ALA A 62 7.00 1.26 8.65
N TYR A 63 7.33 2.50 8.30
CA TYR A 63 6.80 3.69 8.94
C TYR A 63 5.31 3.91 8.61
N ILE A 64 4.93 3.79 7.33
CA ILE A 64 3.54 3.92 6.91
C ILE A 64 2.70 2.77 7.47
N ASP A 65 3.22 1.54 7.50
CA ASP A 65 2.55 0.39 8.13
C ASP A 65 2.30 0.63 9.63
N ALA A 66 3.30 1.16 10.36
CA ALA A 66 3.14 1.50 11.77
C ALA A 66 2.09 2.61 11.98
N VAL A 67 2.04 3.63 11.13
CA VAL A 67 1.05 4.71 11.23
C VAL A 67 -0.36 4.24 10.83
N TRP A 68 -0.49 3.26 9.91
CA TRP A 68 -1.76 2.62 9.59
C TRP A 68 -2.30 1.70 10.70
N ALA A 69 -1.43 1.14 11.54
CA ALA A 69 -1.77 0.21 12.61
C ALA A 69 -2.40 0.89 13.85
N THR A 70 -3.39 1.76 13.65
CA THR A 70 -3.99 2.61 14.70
C THR A 70 -4.70 1.82 15.82
N ASP A 71 -5.07 0.57 15.57
CA ASP A 71 -5.62 -0.36 16.58
C ASP A 71 -4.55 -0.96 17.52
N ASP A 72 -3.26 -0.92 17.15
CA ASP A 72 -2.15 -1.41 17.99
C ASP A 72 -1.60 -0.29 18.88
N LYS A 73 -1.63 -0.50 20.19
CA LYS A 73 -1.07 0.43 21.18
C LYS A 73 0.44 0.65 21.03
N SER A 74 1.12 -0.30 20.39
CA SER A 74 2.56 -0.30 20.15
C SER A 74 2.95 0.49 18.90
N ALA A 75 1.99 0.91 18.06
CA ALA A 75 2.22 1.58 16.79
C ALA A 75 3.02 2.89 16.93
N GLY A 76 2.70 3.71 17.93
CA GLY A 76 3.42 4.95 18.21
C GLY A 76 4.88 4.72 18.61
N ASP A 77 5.12 3.76 19.50
CA ASP A 77 6.47 3.37 19.94
C ASP A 77 7.28 2.78 18.78
N ALA A 78 6.65 1.97 17.92
CA ALA A 78 7.27 1.43 16.72
C ALA A 78 7.66 2.54 15.72
N ALA A 79 6.75 3.49 15.44
CA ALA A 79 7.03 4.65 14.61
C ALA A 79 8.19 5.50 15.17
N GLN A 80 8.25 5.70 16.49
CA GLN A 80 9.35 6.40 17.16
C GLN A 80 10.67 5.61 17.07
N ALA A 81 10.65 4.29 17.24
CA ALA A 81 11.82 3.43 17.11
C ALA A 81 12.37 3.41 15.67
N LEU A 82 11.49 3.38 14.66
CA LEU A 82 11.86 3.49 13.25
C LEU A 82 12.53 4.85 12.96
N ARG A 83 11.95 5.95 13.45
CA ARG A 83 12.56 7.30 13.37
C ARG A 83 13.95 7.32 14.05
N ALA A 84 14.11 6.68 15.21
CA ALA A 84 15.39 6.58 15.92
C ALA A 84 16.45 5.78 15.14
N PHE A 85 16.04 4.67 14.50
CA PHE A 85 16.91 3.77 13.76
C PHE A 85 17.34 4.35 12.40
N TYR A 86 16.41 4.81 11.57
CA TYR A 86 16.70 5.22 10.19
C TYR A 86 17.23 6.65 10.07
N LEU A 87 16.78 7.58 10.91
CA LEU A 87 17.23 8.97 10.82
C LEU A 87 18.52 9.21 11.61
N SER A 88 19.28 10.20 11.17
CA SER A 88 20.32 10.84 11.97
C SER A 88 19.70 11.75 13.05
N ALA A 89 20.42 11.99 14.13
CA ALA A 89 19.98 12.92 15.19
C ALA A 89 19.76 14.37 14.69
N ALA A 90 20.41 14.76 13.59
CA ALA A 90 20.17 16.05 12.94
C ALA A 90 18.84 16.07 12.18
N ALA A 91 18.54 15.02 11.41
CA ALA A 91 17.26 14.87 10.72
C ALA A 91 16.08 14.81 11.72
N GLN A 92 16.20 14.03 12.79
CA GLN A 92 15.17 13.93 13.85
C GLN A 92 14.85 15.31 14.47
N LYS A 93 15.86 16.17 14.68
CA LYS A 93 15.66 17.55 15.18
C LYS A 93 14.92 18.43 14.17
N LYS A 94 15.18 18.28 12.87
CA LYS A 94 14.44 19.01 11.80
C LYS A 94 12.99 18.55 11.73
N VAL A 95 12.76 17.25 11.76
CA VAL A 95 11.42 16.62 11.80
C VAL A 95 10.62 17.15 12.99
N ALA A 96 11.16 17.07 14.21
CA ALA A 96 10.48 17.56 15.41
C ALA A 96 10.24 19.09 15.39
N ALA A 97 11.12 19.87 14.75
CA ALA A 97 10.92 21.31 14.58
C ALA A 97 9.81 21.65 13.57
N PHE A 98 9.68 20.85 12.51
CA PHE A 98 8.56 20.94 11.56
C PHE A 98 7.23 20.55 12.23
N GLU A 99 7.20 19.43 12.94
CA GLU A 99 6.01 18.92 13.65
C GLU A 99 5.46 19.94 14.65
N LYS A 100 6.36 20.60 15.41
CA LYS A 100 6.00 21.66 16.34
C LYS A 100 5.46 22.92 15.65
N LYS A 101 5.80 23.17 14.39
CA LYS A 101 5.44 24.39 13.65
C LYS A 101 4.15 24.23 12.85
N GLU A 102 4.00 23.11 12.15
CA GLU A 102 2.92 22.86 11.20
C GLU A 102 1.84 21.92 11.75
N HIS A 103 2.04 21.31 12.92
CA HIS A 103 1.14 20.30 13.52
C HIS A 103 0.84 19.09 12.61
N ALA A 104 1.76 18.79 11.69
CA ALA A 104 1.72 17.69 10.72
C ALA A 104 2.92 16.76 10.94
N ASP A 105 2.81 15.48 10.57
CA ASP A 105 3.89 14.49 10.66
C ASP A 105 5.11 14.96 9.83
N GLY A 106 6.29 15.02 10.44
CA GLY A 106 7.50 15.55 9.78
C GLY A 106 8.27 14.55 8.90
N ILE A 107 7.84 13.29 8.84
CA ILE A 107 8.32 12.28 7.88
C ILE A 107 7.46 12.30 6.61
N LEU A 108 6.15 12.50 6.77
CA LEU A 108 5.16 12.51 5.69
C LEU A 108 4.85 13.92 5.16
N PHE A 109 5.18 14.96 5.92
CA PHE A 109 4.85 16.37 5.69
C PHE A 109 3.34 16.63 5.52
N ALA A 110 2.51 15.83 6.20
CA ALA A 110 1.05 15.84 6.12
C ALA A 110 0.40 15.44 7.45
N GLN A 111 -0.91 15.66 7.60
CA GLN A 111 -1.69 15.22 8.77
C GLN A 111 -2.31 13.82 8.57
N ASP A 112 -2.58 13.44 7.32
CA ASP A 112 -3.16 12.15 6.94
C ASP A 112 -2.08 11.08 6.68
N VAL A 113 -2.54 9.86 6.37
CA VAL A 113 -1.68 8.71 6.03
C VAL A 113 -1.82 8.39 4.54
N PRO A 114 -0.73 8.17 3.79
CA PRO A 114 -0.82 7.90 2.36
C PRO A 114 -1.33 6.48 2.11
N VAL A 115 -2.13 6.32 1.05
CA VAL A 115 -2.63 5.00 0.60
C VAL A 115 -1.63 4.27 -0.28
N LYS A 116 -0.72 5.01 -0.94
CA LYS A 116 0.37 4.47 -1.75
C LYS A 116 1.61 5.36 -1.59
N TRP A 117 2.77 4.74 -1.70
CA TRP A 117 4.05 5.41 -1.72
C TRP A 117 4.97 4.79 -2.78
N LYS A 118 5.92 5.58 -3.27
CA LYS A 118 6.96 5.13 -4.20
C LYS A 118 8.26 5.87 -3.93
N VAL A 119 9.37 5.14 -3.80
CA VAL A 119 10.72 5.74 -3.73
C VAL A 119 11.38 5.64 -5.10
N THR A 120 12.00 6.73 -5.56
CA THR A 120 12.76 6.79 -6.82
C THR A 120 14.12 7.44 -6.55
N TYR A 121 15.21 6.79 -6.92
CA TYR A 121 16.55 7.37 -6.86
C TYR A 121 16.64 8.60 -7.78
N THR A 122 17.14 9.73 -7.28
CA THR A 122 17.30 10.97 -8.07
C THR A 122 18.75 11.39 -8.30
N GLY A 123 19.70 10.89 -7.49
CA GLY A 123 21.12 11.15 -7.69
C GLY A 123 21.97 10.86 -6.46
N SER A 124 23.29 10.99 -6.61
CA SER A 124 24.25 10.91 -5.51
C SER A 124 25.45 11.81 -5.75
N GLY A 125 26.07 12.27 -4.68
CA GLY A 125 27.21 13.18 -4.69
C GLY A 125 27.65 13.55 -3.29
N ALA A 126 28.90 13.99 -3.13
CA ALA A 126 29.46 14.46 -1.86
C ALA A 126 29.32 13.48 -0.66
N GLY A 127 29.24 12.16 -0.91
CA GLY A 127 29.05 11.14 0.14
C GLY A 127 27.59 10.90 0.56
N HIS A 128 26.62 11.47 -0.17
CA HIS A 128 25.19 11.27 0.03
C HIS A 128 24.50 10.73 -1.23
N ALA A 129 23.37 10.06 -1.06
CA ALA A 129 22.39 9.82 -2.12
C ALA A 129 21.08 10.54 -1.80
N THR A 130 20.39 10.99 -2.84
CA THR A 130 19.05 11.56 -2.76
C THR A 130 18.07 10.60 -3.41
N SER A 131 16.99 10.31 -2.68
CA SER A 131 15.84 9.56 -3.16
C SER A 131 14.60 10.43 -3.04
N ARG A 132 13.76 10.45 -4.08
CA ARG A 132 12.48 11.13 -4.04
C ARG A 132 11.39 10.14 -3.67
N VAL A 133 10.76 10.39 -2.52
CA VAL A 133 9.56 9.68 -2.08
C VAL A 133 8.36 10.42 -2.64
N THR A 134 7.47 9.69 -3.30
CA THR A 134 6.19 10.17 -3.81
C THR A 134 5.10 9.52 -2.99
N LEU A 135 4.28 10.32 -2.31
CA LEU A 135 3.16 9.89 -1.48
C LEU A 135 1.86 10.18 -2.22
N THR A 136 0.86 9.30 -2.08
CA THR A 136 -0.45 9.44 -2.73
C THR A 136 -1.56 9.36 -1.70
N TRP A 137 -2.44 10.36 -1.71
CA TRP A 137 -3.50 10.57 -0.72
C TRP A 137 -4.86 10.27 -1.38
N GLY A 138 -5.42 9.10 -1.05
CA GLY A 138 -6.67 8.59 -1.60
C GLY A 138 -6.53 7.67 -2.84
N ASP A 139 -7.56 6.86 -3.07
CA ASP A 139 -7.62 5.86 -4.15
C ASP A 139 -8.42 6.29 -5.38
N GLY A 140 -8.96 7.51 -5.38
CA GLY A 140 -9.78 8.05 -6.47
C GLY A 140 -8.98 8.59 -7.66
N PRO A 141 -9.65 8.92 -8.78
CA PRO A 141 -9.01 9.48 -9.98
C PRO A 141 -8.41 10.88 -9.79
N HIS A 142 -8.68 11.53 -8.65
CA HIS A 142 -8.13 12.83 -8.26
C HIS A 142 -7.31 12.74 -6.95
N ALA A 143 -6.66 11.60 -6.70
CA ALA A 143 -5.77 11.43 -5.55
C ALA A 143 -4.66 12.50 -5.55
N GLU A 144 -4.47 13.16 -4.42
CA GLU A 144 -3.40 14.16 -4.27
C GLU A 144 -2.04 13.45 -4.21
N VAL A 145 -0.99 14.10 -4.71
CA VAL A 145 0.37 13.54 -4.74
C VAL A 145 1.39 14.54 -4.21
N SER A 146 2.02 14.21 -3.09
CA SER A 146 3.12 14.98 -2.50
C SER A 146 4.47 14.31 -2.78
N LYS A 147 5.54 15.10 -2.78
CA LYS A 147 6.91 14.63 -3.04
C LYS A 147 7.84 15.10 -1.93
N ILE A 148 8.77 14.24 -1.52
CA ILE A 148 9.75 14.52 -0.49
C ILE A 148 11.12 14.09 -1.04
N ASP A 149 12.09 14.99 -1.03
CA ASP A 149 13.48 14.64 -1.25
C ASP A 149 14.11 14.19 0.07
N VAL A 150 14.59 12.94 0.08
CA VAL A 150 15.19 12.28 1.22
C VAL A 150 16.67 12.08 0.91
N GLN A 151 17.51 12.80 1.64
CA GLN A 151 18.96 12.65 1.54
C GLN A 151 19.45 11.66 2.60
N SER A 152 20.28 10.71 2.18
CA SER A 152 20.86 9.68 3.04
C SER A 152 22.37 9.58 2.86
N SER A 153 23.10 9.27 3.94
CA SER A 153 24.55 9.13 3.89
C SER A 153 24.97 7.80 3.26
N LEU A 154 25.86 7.82 2.27
CA LEU A 154 26.43 6.60 1.69
C LEU A 154 27.29 5.80 2.68
N LYS A 155 27.78 6.44 3.76
CA LYS A 155 28.65 5.80 4.77
C LYS A 155 27.86 5.08 5.86
N THR A 156 26.72 5.62 6.27
CA THR A 156 25.94 5.11 7.41
C THR A 156 24.54 4.64 7.04
N LEU A 157 24.15 4.79 5.77
CA LEU A 157 22.81 4.55 5.20
C LEU A 157 21.67 5.37 5.82
N LYS A 158 21.89 6.01 6.98
CA LYS A 158 20.91 6.84 7.68
C LYS A 158 20.46 8.05 6.85
N ILE A 159 19.19 8.38 7.02
CA ILE A 159 18.57 9.60 6.48
C ILE A 159 19.14 10.82 7.21
N THR A 160 19.77 11.70 6.45
CA THR A 160 20.43 12.93 6.93
C THR A 160 19.57 14.17 6.74
N ASP A 161 18.67 14.17 5.77
CA ASP A 161 17.73 15.27 5.52
C ASP A 161 16.43 14.77 4.88
N LEU A 162 15.33 15.47 5.17
CA LEU A 162 14.04 15.30 4.50
C LEU A 162 13.50 16.69 4.17
N THR A 163 13.11 16.92 2.92
CA THR A 163 12.59 18.20 2.45
C THR A 163 11.38 17.96 1.53
N SER A 164 10.22 18.52 1.88
CA SER A 164 9.04 18.52 1.02
C SER A 164 9.28 19.34 -0.26
N VAL A 165 8.91 18.78 -1.40
CA VAL A 165 9.03 19.39 -2.74
C VAL A 165 7.65 19.87 -3.17
N ARG A 166 7.48 21.20 -3.20
CA ARG A 166 6.32 21.87 -3.80
C ARG A 166 6.45 21.95 -5.33
#